data_AF-A0AAD6QAH7-F1
#
_entry.id   AF-A0AAD6QAH7-F1
#
_cell.length_a   1.000
_cell.length_b   1.000
_cell.length_c   1.000
_cell.angle_alpha   90.00
_cell.angle_beta   90.00
_cell.angle_gamma   90.00
#
_symmetry.space_group_name_H-M   'P 1'
#
loop_
_entity.id
_entity.type
_entity.pdbx_description
1 polymer ?
#
loop_
_entity_poly.entity_id
_entity_poly.type
_entity_poly.pdbx_seq_one_letter_code
_entity_poly.pdbx_strand_id
1 'polypeptide(L)'
;MDEIASVGGFWTHCGWNSSLEAVFAGIPLLALPLFFDQVPNSKQIVENWRIGWQMKKDEGTKILVKGEELQRLCKGLWIRRTVREGYEKKSANASATVRASNSKRRIF
;
A
#
# COMPACT_ATOMS: atom_id res chain seq x y z
N MET A 1 -0.82 -4.48 -18.17
CA MET A 1 -0.45 -3.80 -16.90
C MET A 1 1.08 -3.70 -16.85
N ASP A 2 1.70 -3.38 -17.99
CA ASP A 2 3.14 -3.60 -18.20
C ASP A 2 3.97 -2.30 -18.10
N GLU A 3 3.31 -1.15 -17.88
CA GLU A 3 3.97 0.16 -17.84
C GLU A 3 4.66 0.49 -16.49
N ILE A 4 4.47 -0.32 -15.45
CA ILE A 4 5.05 -0.09 -14.11
C ILE A 4 6.22 -1.04 -13.78
N ALA A 5 6.76 -1.75 -14.79
CA ALA A 5 7.73 -2.83 -14.61
C ALA A 5 8.98 -2.44 -13.78
N SER A 6 9.34 -1.16 -13.77
CA SER A 6 10.50 -0.60 -13.05
C SER A 6 10.23 -0.20 -11.58
N VAL A 7 8.97 -0.13 -11.13
CA VAL A 7 8.64 0.24 -9.75
C VAL A 7 8.56 -1.01 -8.88
N GLY A 8 9.51 -1.11 -7.93
CA GLY A 8 9.58 -2.23 -6.99
C GLY A 8 8.62 -2.09 -5.79
N GLY A 9 8.30 -0.86 -5.37
CA GLY A 9 7.52 -0.56 -4.18
C GLY A 9 7.14 0.91 -4.04
N PHE A 10 6.17 1.20 -3.18
CA PHE A 10 5.66 2.55 -2.96
C PHE A 10 5.75 2.95 -1.48
N TRP A 11 6.50 4.00 -1.17
CA TRP A 11 6.51 4.60 0.16
C TRP A 11 5.36 5.60 0.27
N THR A 12 4.49 5.43 1.26
CA THR A 12 3.36 6.31 1.52
C THR A 12 3.26 6.74 2.98
N HIS A 13 2.73 7.94 3.20
CA HIS A 13 2.25 8.39 4.50
C HIS A 13 0.89 7.78 4.88
N CYS A 14 0.33 6.87 4.07
CA CYS A 14 -0.97 6.21 4.27
C CYS A 14 -2.19 7.11 4.05
N GLY A 15 -2.09 8.09 3.16
CA GLY A 15 -3.26 8.78 2.61
C GLY A 15 -4.13 7.82 1.81
N TRP A 16 -5.46 7.93 1.93
CA TRP A 16 -6.39 6.94 1.38
C TRP A 16 -6.31 6.80 -0.15
N ASN A 17 -6.28 7.92 -0.88
CA ASN A 17 -6.25 7.91 -2.35
C ASN A 17 -4.98 7.25 -2.90
N SER A 18 -3.80 7.69 -2.43
CA SER A 18 -2.53 7.10 -2.87
C SER A 18 -2.37 5.63 -2.48
N SER A 19 -3.00 5.22 -1.37
CA SER A 19 -3.01 3.82 -0.95
C SER A 19 -3.84 2.97 -1.92
N LEU A 20 -4.98 3.48 -2.39
CA LEU A 20 -5.80 2.80 -3.39
C LEU A 20 -5.10 2.72 -4.74
N GLU A 21 -4.44 3.78 -5.20
CA GLU A 21 -3.66 3.77 -6.46
C GLU A 21 -2.61 2.66 -6.46
N ALA A 22 -1.84 2.53 -5.36
CA ALA A 22 -0.87 1.45 -5.21
C ALA A 22 -1.52 0.06 -5.20
N VAL A 23 -2.68 -0.10 -4.55
CA VAL A 23 -3.45 -1.36 -4.54
C VAL A 23 -3.88 -1.74 -5.96
N PHE A 24 -4.44 -0.80 -6.71
CA PHE A 24 -4.88 -1.02 -8.09
C PHE A 24 -3.71 -1.38 -9.01
N ALA A 25 -2.57 -0.73 -8.82
CA ALA A 25 -1.33 -0.99 -9.52
C ALA A 25 -0.62 -2.30 -9.08
N GLY A 26 -1.07 -2.94 -8.01
CA GLY A 26 -0.44 -4.15 -7.47
C GLY A 26 0.94 -3.90 -6.84
N ILE A 27 1.19 -2.68 -6.36
CA ILE A 27 2.49 -2.27 -5.83
C ILE A 27 2.50 -2.43 -4.31
N PRO A 28 3.52 -3.09 -3.74
CA PRO A 28 3.67 -3.19 -2.30
C PRO A 28 3.94 -1.85 -1.62
N LEU A 29 3.29 -1.64 -0.48
CA LEU A 29 3.33 -0.39 0.27
C LEU A 29 4.33 -0.44 1.44
N LEU A 30 5.12 0.62 1.59
CA LEU A 30 5.87 0.92 2.80
C LEU A 30 5.19 2.09 3.51
N ALA A 31 4.57 1.79 4.65
CA ALA A 31 3.71 2.70 5.39
C ALA A 31 4.51 3.45 6.47
N LEU A 32 4.54 4.78 6.38
CA LEU A 32 5.06 5.67 7.42
C LEU A 32 4.00 6.73 7.79
N PRO A 33 3.01 6.39 8.63
CA PRO A 33 1.96 7.33 8.99
C PRO A 33 2.55 8.52 9.77
N LEU A 34 2.19 9.73 9.37
CA LEU A 34 2.61 10.97 9.99
C LEU A 34 1.59 11.44 11.03
N PHE A 35 0.32 11.61 10.64
CA PHE A 35 -0.73 12.16 11.52
C PHE A 35 -2.16 11.66 11.19
N PHE A 36 -3.07 11.77 12.15
CA PHE A 36 -4.53 11.56 12.00
C PHE A 36 -4.94 10.19 11.42
N ASP A 37 -5.73 10.21 10.35
CA ASP A 37 -6.34 9.08 9.64
C ASP A 37 -5.29 8.14 9.01
N GLN A 38 -4.07 8.62 8.85
CA GLN A 38 -2.95 7.84 8.34
C GLN A 38 -2.60 6.66 9.25
N VAL A 39 -2.77 6.81 10.58
CA VAL A 39 -2.47 5.74 11.54
C VAL A 39 -3.41 4.53 11.36
N PRO A 40 -4.75 4.69 11.37
CA PRO A 40 -5.63 3.57 11.07
C PRO A 40 -5.49 3.05 9.64
N ASN A 41 -5.22 3.92 8.66
CA ASN A 41 -4.96 3.48 7.28
C ASN A 41 -3.71 2.59 7.19
N SER A 42 -2.63 2.95 7.89
CA SER A 42 -1.42 2.12 7.98
C SER A 42 -1.73 0.73 8.56
N LYS A 43 -2.55 0.65 9.62
CA LYS A 43 -2.96 -0.63 10.20
C LYS A 43 -3.80 -1.45 9.21
N GLN A 44 -4.72 -0.81 8.51
CA GLN A 44 -5.52 -1.47 7.47
C GLN A 44 -4.63 -2.09 6.39
N ILE A 45 -3.62 -1.36 5.91
CA ILE A 45 -2.69 -1.82 4.87
C ILE A 45 -1.85 -3.03 5.34
N VAL A 46 -1.34 -2.97 6.58
CA VAL A 46 -0.37 -3.94 7.09
C VAL A 46 -1.03 -5.17 7.70
N GLU A 47 -2.02 -4.98 8.59
CA GLU A 47 -2.62 -6.07 9.38
C GLU A 47 -3.73 -6.78 8.60
N ASN A 48 -4.65 -6.01 8.04
CA ASN A 48 -5.84 -6.55 7.38
C ASN A 48 -5.55 -6.86 5.92
N TRP A 49 -4.91 -5.93 5.22
CA TRP A 49 -4.65 -6.11 3.81
C TRP A 49 -3.44 -6.99 3.55
N ARG A 50 -2.43 -6.94 4.42
CA ARG A 50 -1.17 -7.70 4.32
C ARG A 50 -0.45 -7.45 2.99
N ILE A 51 -0.57 -6.22 2.48
CA ILE A 51 0.00 -5.76 1.21
C ILE A 51 1.11 -4.71 1.42
N GLY A 52 1.67 -4.65 2.62
CA GLY A 52 2.69 -3.68 2.93
C GLY A 52 3.28 -3.89 4.31
N TRP A 53 4.26 -3.07 4.62
CA TRP A 53 4.96 -3.06 5.90
C TRP A 53 4.94 -1.68 6.51
N GLN A 54 4.81 -1.62 7.83
CA GLN A 54 4.98 -0.38 8.56
C GLN A 54 6.46 -0.16 8.86
N MET A 55 6.97 1.02 8.54
CA MET A 55 8.31 1.43 8.94
C MET A 55 8.34 1.75 10.43
N LYS A 56 9.35 1.25 11.14
CA LYS A 56 9.58 1.61 12.54
C LYS A 56 10.31 2.95 12.62
N LYS A 57 9.72 3.87 13.38
CA LYS A 57 10.33 5.16 13.71
C LYS A 57 11.45 4.94 14.72
N ASP A 58 12.50 5.75 14.62
CA ASP A 58 13.57 5.76 15.61
C ASP A 58 13.06 6.29 16.96
N GLU A 59 13.54 5.70 18.05
CA GLU A 59 13.13 6.06 19.41
C GLU A 59 13.40 7.54 19.66
N GLY A 60 12.37 8.28 20.08
CA GLY A 60 12.46 9.72 20.30
C GLY A 60 12.17 10.60 19.08
N THR A 61 11.91 10.02 17.91
CA THR A 61 11.61 10.78 16.69
C THR A 61 10.21 10.48 16.15
N LYS A 62 9.53 11.50 15.62
CA LYS A 62 8.18 11.32 15.06
C LYS A 62 8.17 10.81 13.62
N ILE A 63 9.30 10.90 12.91
CA ILE A 63 9.36 10.65 11.46
C ILE A 63 10.64 9.96 10.97
N LEU A 64 11.71 9.91 11.77
CA LEU A 64 12.97 9.35 11.30
C LEU A 64 12.91 7.83 11.34
N VAL A 65 13.44 7.20 10.29
CA VAL A 65 13.55 5.75 10.17
C VAL A 65 15.03 5.42 10.04
N LYS A 66 15.51 4.43 10.79
CA LYS A 66 16.90 3.99 10.68
C LYS A 66 17.17 3.46 9.27
N GLY A 67 18.31 3.86 8.68
CA GLY A 67 18.68 3.42 7.33
C GLY A 67 18.74 1.89 7.18
N GLU A 68 19.12 1.19 8.25
CA GLU A 68 19.13 -0.28 8.31
C GLU A 68 17.73 -0.89 8.17
N GLU A 69 16.72 -0.30 8.82
CA GLU A 69 15.33 -0.75 8.74
C GLU A 69 14.79 -0.53 7.33
N LEU A 70 15.06 0.64 6.73
CA LEU A 70 14.68 0.93 5.36
C LEU A 70 15.34 -0.05 4.38
N GLN A 71 16.64 -0.32 4.55
CA GLN A 71 17.36 -1.27 3.71
C GLN A 71 16.77 -2.69 3.83
N ARG A 72 16.44 -3.13 5.05
CA ARG A 72 15.81 -4.43 5.30
C ARG A 72 14.46 -4.54 4.60
N LEU A 73 13.62 -3.51 4.71
CA LEU A 73 12.30 -3.47 4.08
C LEU A 73 12.40 -3.48 2.55
N CYS A 74 13.29 -2.68 1.96
CA CYS A 74 13.53 -2.68 0.51
C CYS A 74 14.00 -4.04 -0.01
N LYS A 75 14.95 -4.70 0.70
CA LYS A 75 15.40 -6.06 0.37
C LYS A 75 14.26 -7.08 0.48
N GLY A 76 13.44 -6.98 1.53
CA GLY A 76 12.28 -7.84 1.73
C GLY A 76 11.24 -7.69 0.62
N LEU A 77 11.01 -6.45 0.15
CA LEU A 77 10.10 -6.14 -0.94
C LEU A 77 10.52 -6.80 -2.27
N TRP A 78 11.82 -6.74 -2.58
CA TRP A 78 12.39 -7.34 -3.79
C TRP A 78 12.20 -8.86 -3.83
N ILE A 79 12.41 -9.53 -2.69
CA ILE A 79 12.25 -10.99 -2.55
C ILE A 79 10.77 -11.41 -2.61
N ARG A 80 9.84 -10.58 -2.11
CA ARG A 80 8.40 -10.90 -2.02
C ARG A 80 7.56 -10.49 -3.23
N ARG A 81 8.16 -10.05 -4.34
CA ARG A 81 7.43 -9.80 -5.61
C ARG A 81 6.63 -11.03 -6.09
N THR A 82 6.91 -12.21 -5.54
CA THR A 82 6.18 -13.47 -5.73
C THR A 82 4.79 -13.53 -5.06
N VAL A 83 4.43 -12.62 -4.14
CA VAL A 83 3.08 -12.58 -3.53
C VAL A 83 2.10 -11.81 -4.42
N ARG A 84 1.98 -12.20 -5.68
CA ARG A 84 1.17 -11.53 -6.71
C ARG A 84 -0.33 -11.82 -6.56
N GLU A 85 -0.68 -13.02 -6.09
CA GLU A 85 -2.08 -13.48 -6.01
C GLU A 85 -2.95 -12.68 -5.03
N GLY A 86 -2.36 -12.20 -3.93
CA GLY A 86 -3.08 -11.41 -2.92
C GLY A 86 -3.49 -10.03 -3.43
N TYR A 87 -2.67 -9.43 -4.31
CA TYR A 87 -2.95 -8.13 -4.92
C TYR A 87 -3.96 -8.25 -6.05
N GLU A 88 -3.82 -9.26 -6.91
CA GLU A 88 -4.72 -9.46 -8.05
C GLU A 88 -6.16 -9.66 -7.59
N LYS A 89 -6.40 -10.48 -6.55
CA LYS A 89 -7.74 -10.67 -5.97
C LYS A 89 -8.33 -9.38 -5.39
N LYS A 90 -7.51 -8.54 -4.75
CA LYS A 90 -7.97 -7.28 -4.13
C LYS A 90 -8.17 -6.16 -5.15
N SER A 91 -7.29 -6.06 -6.14
CA SER A 91 -7.43 -5.15 -7.28
C SER A 91 -8.68 -5.49 -8.10
N ALA A 92 -8.94 -6.78 -8.34
CA ALA A 92 -10.15 -7.25 -9.00
C ALA A 92 -11.43 -6.88 -8.21
N ASN A 93 -11.44 -7.13 -6.89
CA ASN A 93 -12.57 -6.76 -6.03
C ASN A 93 -12.80 -5.24 -5.98
N ALA A 94 -11.74 -4.45 -5.81
CA ALA A 94 -11.85 -2.99 -5.80
C ALA A 94 -12.40 -2.46 -7.13
N SER A 95 -11.94 -3.02 -8.25
CA SER A 95 -12.44 -2.70 -9.59
C SER A 95 -13.91 -3.06 -9.76
N ALA A 96 -14.33 -4.22 -9.24
CA ALA A 96 -15.72 -4.65 -9.26
C ALA A 96 -16.63 -3.73 -8.43
N THR A 97 -16.20 -3.31 -7.23
CA THR A 97 -16.95 -2.38 -6.37
C THR A 97 -17.11 -1.00 -7.02
N VAL A 98 -16.05 -0.46 -7.63
CA VAL A 98 -16.13 0.83 -8.35
C VAL A 98 -17.10 0.72 -9.53
N ARG A 99 -17.04 -0.36 -10.32
CA ARG A 99 -18.00 -0.60 -11.42
C ARG A 99 -19.43 -0.69 -10.92
N ALA A 100 -19.67 -1.39 -9.81
CA ALA A 100 -20.99 -1.49 -9.20
C ALA A 100 -21.50 -0.13 -8.67
N SER A 101 -20.63 0.69 -8.09
CA SER A 101 -20.96 2.04 -7.61
C SER A 101 -21.28 3.00 -8.77
N ASN A 102 -20.48 2.98 -9.82
CA ASN A 102 -20.71 3.81 -11.01
C ASN A 102 -21.96 3.37 -11.79
N SER A 103 -22.26 2.06 -11.82
CA SER A 103 -23.52 1.54 -12.37
C SER A 103 -24.73 2.15 -11.64
N LYS A 104 -24.70 2.21 -10.30
CA LYS A 104 -25.78 2.81 -9.49
C LYS A 104 -25.93 4.32 -9.61
N ARG A 105 -24.87 5.06 -9.99
CA ARG A 105 -24.95 6.52 -10.22
C ARG A 105 -25.44 6.91 -11.61
N ARG A 106 -25.44 5.98 -12.57
CA ARG A 106 -25.79 6.24 -13.97
C ARG A 106 -27.28 6.03 -14.28
N ILE A 107 -28.07 5.66 -13.26
CA ILE A 107 -29.50 5.35 -13.34
C ILE A 107 -30.39 6.48 -12.79
N PHE A 108 -29.83 7.69 -12.62
CA PHE A 108 -30.56 8.92 -12.34
C PHE A 108 -30.19 9.99 -13.36
#